data_AF-G9NFN0-F1
#
_entry.id   AF-G9NFN0-F1
#
_cell.length_a   1.000
_cell.length_b   1.000
_cell.length_c   1.000
_cell.angle_alpha   90.00
_cell.angle_beta   90.00
_cell.angle_gamma   90.00
#
_symmetry.space_group_name_H-M   'P 1'
#
loop_
_entity.id
_entity.type
_entity.pdbx_description
1 polymer ?
#
loop_
_entity_poly.entity_id
_entity_poly.type
_entity_poly.pdbx_seq_one_letter_code
_entity_poly.pdbx_strand_id
1 'polypeptide(L)'
;PPALTPTALQESKPHLPYIDFLPFPQFRDNLLRAGDIVQPIEIWNDMISGKLRVWGKTPWDRRGWEMQEEFVNRWWWVIADDILEETNFWRVSRGEAPLL
;
A
#
# COMPACT_ATOMS: atom_id res chain seq x y z
N PRO A 1 11.68 -11.79 -3.17
CA PRO A 1 11.56 -11.30 -4.57
C PRO A 1 11.95 -9.82 -4.62
N PRO A 2 12.39 -9.25 -5.76
CA PRO A 2 12.91 -7.87 -5.81
C PRO A 2 11.96 -6.80 -5.27
N ALA A 3 10.65 -6.96 -5.48
CA ALA A 3 9.64 -6.03 -4.98
C ALA A 3 9.50 -6.00 -3.45
N LEU A 4 10.00 -7.03 -2.75
CA LEU A 4 9.98 -7.14 -1.28
C LEU A 4 11.35 -6.90 -0.63
N THR A 5 12.37 -6.52 -1.40
CA THR A 5 13.67 -6.16 -0.81
C THR A 5 13.46 -5.02 0.20
N PRO A 6 14.01 -5.13 1.44
CA PRO A 6 13.91 -4.06 2.43
C PRO A 6 14.45 -2.74 1.88
N THR A 7 13.78 -1.64 2.22
CA THR A 7 14.35 -0.30 2.00
C THR A 7 15.38 0.02 3.08
N ALA A 8 16.26 1.00 2.82
CA ALA A 8 17.20 1.48 3.83
C ALA A 8 16.48 1.99 5.10
N LEU A 9 15.28 2.57 4.94
CA LEU A 9 14.49 3.03 6.08
C LEU A 9 13.94 1.86 6.90
N GLN A 10 13.45 0.80 6.24
CA GLN A 10 13.01 -0.44 6.91
C GLN A 10 14.13 -1.07 7.74
N GLU A 11 15.37 -1.10 7.22
CA GLU A 11 16.53 -1.65 7.95
C GLU A 11 16.89 -0.84 9.20
N SER A 12 16.60 0.46 9.19
CA SER A 12 16.95 1.38 10.29
C SER A 12 15.86 1.59 11.34
N LYS A 13 14.60 1.25 11.03
CA LYS A 13 13.44 1.59 11.87
C LYS A 13 12.65 0.34 12.28
N PRO A 14 12.45 0.07 13.58
CA PRO A 14 11.54 -0.99 14.02
C PRO A 14 10.13 -0.76 13.47
N HIS A 15 9.51 -1.82 12.95
CA HIS A 15 8.19 -1.76 12.34
C HIS A 15 7.44 -3.08 12.47
N LEU A 16 6.12 -3.05 12.25
CA LEU A 16 5.30 -4.25 12.28
C LEU A 16 5.47 -5.06 10.98
N PRO A 17 5.40 -6.40 11.04
CA PRO A 17 5.66 -7.28 9.88
C PRO A 17 4.76 -7.02 8.66
N TYR A 18 3.59 -6.39 8.82
CA TYR A 18 2.71 -6.13 7.69
C TYR A 18 3.33 -5.19 6.65
N ILE A 19 4.26 -4.32 7.07
CA ILE A 19 5.01 -3.44 6.16
C ILE A 19 5.83 -4.27 5.18
N ASP A 20 6.40 -5.41 5.62
CA ASP A 20 7.22 -6.29 4.77
C ASP A 20 6.41 -7.01 3.69
N PHE A 21 5.09 -7.09 3.80
CA PHE A 21 4.23 -7.72 2.80
C PHE A 21 3.86 -6.79 1.65
N LEU A 22 4.05 -5.47 1.79
CA LEU A 22 3.69 -4.49 0.79
C LEU A 22 4.77 -4.42 -0.30
N PRO A 23 4.49 -4.74 -1.58
CA PRO A 23 5.50 -4.70 -2.64
C PRO A 23 5.85 -3.29 -3.14
N PHE A 24 5.62 -2.25 -2.32
CA PHE A 24 5.65 -0.84 -2.69
C PHE A 24 6.67 -0.09 -1.81
N PRO A 25 7.94 0.03 -2.25
CA PRO A 25 9.00 0.60 -1.43
C PRO A 25 8.72 2.03 -0.98
N GLN A 26 8.13 2.88 -1.83
CA GLN A 26 7.87 4.26 -1.46
C GLN A 26 6.68 4.38 -0.52
N PHE A 27 5.62 3.61 -0.75
CA PHE A 27 4.49 3.52 0.17
C PHE A 27 4.90 2.99 1.55
N ARG A 28 5.74 1.94 1.62
CA ARG A 28 6.32 1.43 2.88
C ARG A 28 7.09 2.52 3.61
N ASP A 29 7.97 3.21 2.90
CA ASP A 29 8.75 4.31 3.46
C ASP A 29 7.88 5.45 4.01
N ASN A 30 6.79 5.80 3.31
CA ASN A 30 5.85 6.82 3.77
C ASN A 30 5.13 6.40 5.07
N LEU A 31 4.66 5.15 5.15
CA LEU A 31 4.08 4.58 6.38
C LEU A 31 5.08 4.64 7.54
N LEU A 32 6.35 4.30 7.27
CA LEU A 32 7.41 4.39 8.28
C LEU A 32 7.69 5.83 8.69
N ARG A 33 7.75 6.79 7.77
CA ARG A 33 7.97 8.22 8.09
C ARG A 33 6.82 8.82 8.89
N ALA A 34 5.59 8.39 8.62
CA ALA A 34 4.42 8.83 9.36
C ALA A 34 4.52 8.51 10.87
N GLY A 35 5.21 7.42 11.23
CA GLY A 35 5.45 7.07 12.63
C GLY A 35 4.14 6.92 13.40
N ASP A 36 4.06 7.54 14.58
CA ASP A 36 2.92 7.42 15.49
C ASP A 36 1.65 8.14 15.01
N ILE A 37 1.75 8.95 13.93
CA ILE A 37 0.58 9.57 13.29
C ILE A 37 -0.32 8.49 12.66
N VAL A 38 0.30 7.43 12.12
CA VAL A 38 -0.41 6.25 11.63
C VAL A 38 -0.39 5.21 12.72
N GLN A 39 -1.55 4.97 13.34
CA GLN A 39 -1.69 3.83 14.25
C GLN A 39 -1.59 2.53 13.44
N PRO A 40 -0.60 1.66 13.68
CA PRO A 40 -0.37 0.49 12.83
C PRO A 40 -1.58 -0.45 12.71
N ILE A 41 -2.40 -0.52 13.77
CA ILE A 41 -3.63 -1.31 13.81
C ILE A 41 -4.71 -0.78 12.86
N GLU A 42 -4.74 0.52 12.57
CA GLU A 42 -5.74 1.11 11.69
C GLU A 42 -5.47 0.74 10.22
N ILE A 43 -4.21 0.80 9.79
CA ILE A 43 -3.80 0.31 8.47
C ILE A 43 -4.09 -1.17 8.35
N TRP A 44 -3.69 -1.96 9.36
CA TRP A 44 -3.95 -3.40 9.36
C TRP A 44 -5.45 -3.71 9.23
N ASN A 45 -6.30 -3.02 9.98
CA ASN A 45 -7.75 -3.19 9.91
C ASN A 45 -8.31 -2.84 8.52
N ASP A 46 -7.85 -1.75 7.92
CA ASP A 46 -8.28 -1.35 6.57
C ASP A 46 -7.78 -2.35 5.50
N MET A 47 -6.59 -2.95 5.70
CA MET A 47 -6.09 -4.04 4.85
C MET A 47 -6.97 -5.28 4.93
N ILE A 48 -7.28 -5.78 6.14
CA ILE A 48 -8.06 -7.01 6.30
C ILE A 48 -9.56 -6.82 6.04
N SER A 49 -10.08 -5.59 6.09
CA SER A 49 -11.48 -5.30 5.77
C SER A 49 -11.74 -5.21 4.25
N GLY A 50 -10.71 -5.37 3.42
CA GLY A 50 -10.82 -5.30 1.96
C GLY A 50 -10.81 -3.89 1.38
N LYS A 51 -10.40 -2.87 2.15
CA LYS A 51 -10.16 -1.51 1.63
C LYS A 51 -8.82 -1.42 0.88
N LEU A 52 -7.91 -2.36 1.11
CA LEU A 52 -6.78 -2.66 0.23
C LEU A 52 -6.95 -4.09 -0.29
N ARG A 53 -7.22 -4.26 -1.57
CA ARG A 53 -7.49 -5.55 -2.21
C ARG A 53 -6.22 -6.14 -2.81
N VAL A 54 -6.15 -7.47 -2.76
CA VAL A 54 -5.11 -8.27 -3.42
C VAL A 54 -5.77 -9.24 -4.39
N TRP A 55 -5.41 -9.12 -5.67
CA TRP A 55 -5.82 -9.93 -6.78
C TRP A 55 -4.78 -11.03 -7.06
N GLY A 56 -5.25 -12.15 -7.61
CA GLY A 56 -4.38 -13.25 -8.03
C GLY A 56 -3.81 -14.06 -6.86
N LYS A 57 -2.67 -14.71 -7.11
CA LYS A 57 -2.02 -15.66 -6.18
C LYS A 57 -0.58 -15.29 -5.83
N THR A 58 -0.12 -14.13 -6.30
CA THR A 58 1.29 -13.71 -6.20
C THR A 58 1.35 -12.39 -5.42
N PRO A 59 1.44 -12.42 -4.08
CA PRO A 59 1.32 -11.22 -3.25
C PRO A 59 2.39 -10.15 -3.50
N TRP A 60 3.55 -10.53 -4.04
CA TRP A 60 4.62 -9.60 -4.38
C TRP A 60 4.53 -9.04 -5.81
N ASP A 61 3.51 -9.43 -6.58
CA ASP A 61 3.18 -8.77 -7.83
C ASP A 61 2.45 -7.47 -7.50
N ARG A 62 3.06 -6.33 -7.85
CA ARG A 62 2.47 -5.00 -7.63
C ARG A 62 1.13 -4.83 -8.34
N ARG A 63 1.01 -5.39 -9.55
CA ARG A 63 -0.25 -5.38 -10.32
C ARG A 63 -1.37 -6.12 -9.60
N GLY A 64 -1.04 -6.95 -8.62
CA GLY A 64 -2.03 -7.62 -7.77
C GLY A 64 -2.71 -6.69 -6.77
N TRP A 65 -2.26 -5.46 -6.52
CA TRP A 65 -2.82 -4.65 -5.44
C TRP A 65 -3.70 -3.52 -5.94
N GLU A 66 -4.74 -3.21 -5.18
CA GLU A 66 -5.66 -2.13 -5.49
C GLU A 66 -6.26 -1.50 -4.23
N MET A 67 -6.11 -0.18 -4.08
CA MET A 67 -6.77 0.58 -3.01
C MET A 67 -8.22 0.92 -3.37
N GLN A 68 -9.12 0.77 -2.40
CA GLN A 68 -10.49 1.27 -2.50
C GLN A 68 -10.54 2.76 -2.13
N GLU A 69 -11.58 3.47 -2.59
CA GLU A 69 -11.75 4.91 -2.36
C GLU A 69 -11.68 5.31 -0.89
N GLU A 70 -12.25 4.49 0.00
CA GLU A 70 -12.25 4.73 1.43
C GLU A 70 -10.84 4.65 2.04
N PHE A 71 -9.97 3.79 1.50
CA PHE A 71 -8.56 3.75 1.91
C PHE A 71 -7.86 5.02 1.45
N VAL A 72 -8.04 5.39 0.19
CA VAL A 72 -7.41 6.58 -0.39
C VAL A 72 -7.83 7.85 0.33
N ASN A 73 -9.12 8.04 0.57
CA ASN A 73 -9.64 9.23 1.25
C ASN A 73 -9.06 9.40 2.66
N ARG A 74 -8.80 8.30 3.38
CA ARG A 74 -8.24 8.34 4.74
C ARG A 74 -6.73 8.52 4.76
N TRP A 75 -6.03 7.85 3.84
CA TRP A 75 -4.58 7.70 3.86
C TRP A 75 -3.86 8.41 2.71
N TRP A 76 -4.54 9.31 1.98
CA TRP A 76 -4.02 10.00 0.79
C TRP A 76 -2.61 10.57 0.96
N TRP A 77 -2.29 11.06 2.16
CA TRP A 77 -1.03 11.71 2.49
C TRP A 77 0.15 10.75 2.74
N VAL A 78 -0.10 9.44 2.90
CA VAL A 78 0.96 8.41 2.90
C VAL A 78 1.03 7.65 1.58
N ILE A 79 0.02 7.75 0.71
CA ILE A 79 -0.01 7.08 -0.59
C ILE A 79 1.13 7.61 -1.48
N ALA A 80 1.73 6.71 -2.23
CA ALA A 80 2.77 7.00 -3.20
C ALA A 80 2.34 6.54 -4.60
N ASP A 81 2.98 7.10 -5.62
CA ASP A 81 2.69 6.81 -7.03
C ASP A 81 2.80 5.31 -7.33
N ASP A 82 3.74 4.61 -6.68
CA ASP A 82 4.03 3.19 -6.91
C ASP A 82 2.84 2.24 -6.68
N ILE A 83 1.93 2.56 -5.75
CA ILE A 83 0.69 1.79 -5.51
C ILE A 83 -0.54 2.47 -6.12
N LEU A 84 -0.51 3.79 -6.30
CA LEU A 84 -1.59 4.56 -6.92
C LEU A 84 -1.72 4.25 -8.42
N GLU A 85 -0.60 4.11 -9.13
CA GLU A 85 -0.56 3.71 -10.54
C GLU A 85 -1.24 2.35 -10.76
N GLU A 86 -0.95 1.38 -9.88
CA GLU A 86 -1.53 0.03 -9.94
C GLU A 86 -3.03 0.06 -9.64
N THR A 87 -3.44 0.88 -8.67
CA THR A 87 -4.85 1.11 -8.34
C THR A 87 -5.59 1.71 -9.53
N ASN A 88 -5.04 2.77 -10.13
CA ASN A 88 -5.66 3.47 -11.25
C ASN A 88 -5.68 2.64 -12.53
N PHE A 89 -4.71 1.76 -12.73
CA PHE A 89 -4.77 0.77 -13.81
C PHE A 89 -6.05 -0.08 -13.72
N TRP A 90 -6.36 -0.63 -12.55
CA TRP A 90 -7.56 -1.48 -12.38
C TRP A 90 -8.86 -0.70 -12.52
N ARG A 91 -8.91 0.50 -11.95
CA ARG A 91 -10.09 1.39 -12.03
C ARG A 91 -10.39 1.77 -13.48
N VAL A 92 -9.39 2.29 -14.20
CA VAL A 92 -9.54 2.68 -15.60
C VAL A 92 -9.88 1.48 -16.48
N SER A 93 -9.29 0.31 -16.24
CA SER A 93 -9.59 -0.91 -17.00
C SER A 93 -11.06 -1.33 -16.93
N ARG A 94 -11.80 -0.93 -15.89
CA ARG A 94 -13.24 -1.19 -15.74
C ARG A 94 -14.13 0.03 -15.92
N GLY A 95 -13.58 1.15 -16.42
CA GLY A 95 -14.33 2.37 -16.71
C GLY A 95 -14.59 3.28 -15.51
N GLU A 96 -13.90 3.09 -14.40
CA GLU A 96 -13.93 4.01 -13.26
C GLU A 96 -12.91 5.14 -13.43
N ALA A 97 -13.21 6.31 -12.85
CA ALA A 97 -12.27 7.42 -12.81
C ALA A 97 -11.04 7.08 -11.92
N PRO A 98 -9.84 7.56 -12.29
CA PRO A 98 -8.66 7.42 -11.43
C PRO A 98 -8.87 8.15 -10.10
N LEU A 99 -8.19 7.66 -9.06
CA LEU A 99 -8.06 8.32 -7.76
C LEU A 99 -6.81 9.18 -7.74
N LEU A 100 -6.92 10.33 -7.07
CA LEU A 100 -5.91 11.37 -6.87
C LEU A 100 -5.29 11.91 -8.17
#